data_AF-A0AA41R1M6-F1
#
_entry.id   AF-A0AA41R1M6-F1
#
_cell.length_a   1.000
_cell.length_b   1.000
_cell.length_c   1.000
_cell.angle_alpha   90.00
_cell.angle_beta   90.00
_cell.angle_gamma   90.00
#
_symmetry.space_group_name_H-M   'P 1'
#
loop_
_entity.id
_entity.type
_entity.pdbx_description
1 polymer ?
#
loop_
_entity_poly.entity_id
_entity_poly.type
_entity_poly.pdbx_seq_one_letter_code
_entity_poly.pdbx_strand_id
1 'polypeptide(L)'
;MMELIALRAYAGGYRGCLVDEGAYLFFQLTRKGRLRRLKSYPKGAFSDIEQFTAMMMKFMLPSDFLRPPASIDGLTLPELDRVHAAVSQRRPSIK
;
A
#
# COMPACT_ATOMS: atom_id res chain seq x y z
N MET A 1 8.82 -12.30 0.04
CA MET A 1 8.29 -11.58 -1.15
C MET A 1 7.35 -10.49 -0.66
N MET A 2 7.48 -9.25 -1.17
CA MET A 2 6.68 -8.11 -0.69
C MET A 2 5.49 -7.85 -1.61
N GLU A 3 4.31 -7.68 -1.01
CA GLU A 3 3.07 -7.36 -1.72
C GLU A 3 2.45 -6.09 -1.17
N LEU A 4 2.13 -5.18 -2.08
CA LEU A 4 1.43 -3.95 -1.78
C LEU A 4 -0.08 -4.22 -1.69
N ILE A 5 -0.65 -3.97 -0.51
CA ILE A 5 -2.06 -4.20 -0.20
C ILE A 5 -2.87 -2.93 -0.44
N ALA A 6 -2.29 -1.78 -0.18
CA ALA A 6 -2.95 -0.49 -0.38
C ALA A 6 -1.95 0.58 -0.81
N LEU A 7 -2.38 1.46 -1.70
CA LEU A 7 -1.58 2.57 -2.20
C LEU A 7 -2.45 3.79 -2.47
N ARG A 8 -2.14 4.89 -1.79
CA ARG A 8 -2.68 6.22 -2.04
C ARG A 8 -1.57 7.13 -2.54
N ALA A 9 -1.79 7.75 -3.69
CA ALA A 9 -0.99 8.89 -4.14
C ALA A 9 -1.50 10.20 -3.54
N TYR A 10 -0.59 11.12 -3.26
CA TYR A 10 -0.87 12.51 -2.95
C TYR A 10 0.26 13.40 -3.50
N ALA A 11 0.08 14.72 -3.51
CA ALA A 11 1.04 15.66 -4.14
C ALA A 11 2.50 15.45 -3.67
N GLY A 12 2.68 15.13 -2.38
CA GLY A 12 4.00 14.92 -1.76
C GLY A 12 4.54 13.49 -1.81
N GLY A 13 3.85 12.52 -2.41
CA GLY A 13 4.32 11.13 -2.53
C GLY A 13 3.23 10.08 -2.36
N TYR A 14 3.55 9.05 -1.58
CA TYR A 14 2.72 7.86 -1.40
C TYR A 14 2.53 7.52 0.06
N ARG A 15 1.35 7.01 0.38
CA ARG A 15 1.04 6.35 1.65
C ARG A 15 0.42 5.00 1.31
N GLY A 16 0.86 3.96 1.98
CA GLY A 16 0.42 2.61 1.62
C GLY A 16 0.65 1.59 2.71
N CYS A 17 0.11 0.40 2.45
CA CYS A 17 0.31 -0.80 3.24
C CYS A 17 0.93 -1.86 2.37
N LEU A 18 1.94 -2.54 2.88
CA LEU A 18 2.46 -3.77 2.29
C LEU A 18 2.47 -4.90 3.31
N VAL A 19 2.60 -6.10 2.80
CA VAL A 19 2.91 -7.30 3.57
C VAL A 19 4.21 -7.89 3.05
N ASP A 20 5.04 -8.33 3.98
CA ASP A 20 6.20 -9.16 3.71
C ASP A 20 6.05 -10.49 4.49
N GLU A 21 7.09 -11.32 4.49
CA GLU A 21 7.08 -12.66 5.09
C GLU A 21 6.65 -12.66 6.56
N GLY A 22 7.07 -11.66 7.36
CA GLY A 22 6.78 -11.63 8.79
C GLY A 22 5.77 -10.57 9.26
N ALA A 23 5.50 -9.53 8.47
CA ALA A 23 4.79 -8.35 8.98
C ALA A 23 4.01 -7.59 7.92
N TYR A 24 2.96 -6.92 8.38
CA TYR A 24 2.32 -5.82 7.68
C TYR A 24 3.06 -4.52 8.01
N LEU A 25 3.29 -3.68 7.01
CA LEU A 25 3.97 -2.41 7.14
C LEU A 25 3.10 -1.29 6.58
N PHE A 26 2.76 -0.33 7.44
CA PHE A 26 2.16 0.94 7.05
C PHE A 26 3.26 1.98 6.86
N PHE A 27 3.30 2.63 5.71
CA PHE A 27 4.40 3.51 5.32
C PHE A 27 3.95 4.80 4.65
N GLN A 28 4.89 5.73 4.58
CA GLN A 28 4.82 6.94 3.78
C GLN A 28 6.14 7.12 3.04
N LEU A 29 6.09 7.28 1.71
CA LEU A 29 7.25 7.56 0.87
C LEU A 29 7.07 8.94 0.23
N THR A 30 7.98 9.87 0.50
CA THR A 30 7.92 11.21 -0.11
C THR A 30 8.50 11.20 -1.51
N ARG A 31 8.10 12.17 -2.36
CA ARG A 31 8.71 12.39 -3.70
C ARG A 31 10.22 12.70 -3.64
N LYS A 32 10.75 13.08 -2.48
CA LYS A 32 12.20 13.25 -2.23
C LYS A 32 12.91 11.93 -1.85
N GLY A 33 12.23 10.79 -1.99
CA GLY A 33 12.78 9.47 -1.68
C GLY A 33 12.84 9.13 -0.18
N ARG A 34 12.38 10.01 0.71
CA ARG A 34 12.36 9.71 2.15
C ARG A 34 11.25 8.71 2.48
N LEU A 35 11.64 7.50 2.88
CA LEU A 35 10.75 6.46 3.37
C LEU A 35 10.59 6.57 4.89
N ARG A 36 9.35 6.67 5.35
CA ARG A 36 8.98 6.59 6.76
C ARG A 36 8.10 5.36 6.98
N ARG A 37 8.58 4.44 7.80
CA ARG A 37 7.78 3.34 8.35
C ARG A 37 6.93 3.91 9.47
N LEU A 38 5.62 4.02 9.27
CA LEU A 38 4.70 4.61 10.24
C LEU A 38 4.39 3.61 11.35
N LYS A 39 4.09 2.36 10.97
CA LYS A 39 3.86 1.27 11.93
C LYS A 39 4.10 -0.08 11.27
N SER A 40 4.67 -1.00 12.04
CA SER A 40 4.79 -2.41 11.66
C SER A 40 3.93 -3.25 12.59
N TYR A 41 3.27 -4.25 12.01
CA TYR A 41 2.45 -5.19 12.75
C TYR A 41 2.87 -6.61 12.39
N PRO A 42 3.12 -7.48 13.37
CA PRO A 42 3.40 -8.89 13.08
C PRO A 42 2.17 -9.53 12.46
N LYS A 43 2.36 -10.43 11.48
CA LYS A 43 1.24 -11.13 10.83
C LYS A 43 0.37 -11.88 11.82
N GLY A 44 0.99 -12.53 12.82
CA GLY A 44 0.28 -13.26 13.88
C GLY A 44 -0.58 -12.39 14.80
N ALA A 45 -0.55 -11.06 14.70
CA ALA A 45 -1.52 -10.19 15.38
C ALA A 45 -2.88 -10.13 14.67
N PHE A 46 -3.01 -10.73 13.49
CA PHE A 46 -4.25 -10.78 12.72
C PHE A 46 -4.56 -12.22 12.30
N SER A 47 -5.85 -12.55 12.28
CA SER A 47 -6.35 -13.85 11.79
C SER A 47 -6.14 -14.00 10.28
N ASP A 48 -6.30 -12.91 9.53
CA ASP A 48 -6.17 -12.86 8.08
C ASP A 48 -5.88 -11.43 7.56
N ILE A 49 -5.70 -11.31 6.24
CA ILE A 49 -5.47 -10.03 5.55
C ILE A 49 -6.70 -9.11 5.57
N GLU A 50 -7.92 -9.66 5.68
CA GLU A 50 -9.15 -8.88 5.72
C GLU A 50 -9.29 -8.13 7.04
N GLN A 51 -8.93 -8.77 8.16
CA GLN A 51 -8.89 -8.15 9.47
C GLN A 51 -7.87 -7.00 9.52
N PHE A 52 -6.68 -7.20 8.94
CA PHE A 52 -5.70 -6.13 8.77
C PHE A 52 -6.26 -4.98 7.91
N THR A 53 -6.91 -5.31 6.80
CA THR A 53 -7.53 -4.34 5.88
C THR A 53 -8.62 -3.53 6.58
N ALA A 54 -9.51 -4.19 7.32
CA ALA A 54 -10.58 -3.56 8.11
C ALA A 54 -10.02 -2.59 9.16
N MET A 55 -8.94 -2.96 9.84
CA MET A 55 -8.23 -2.05 10.75
C MET A 55 -7.67 -0.84 9.99
N MET A 56 -7.04 -1.05 8.84
CA MET A 56 -6.41 0.00 8.04
C MET A 56 -7.40 0.95 7.36
N MET A 57 -8.68 0.56 7.19
CA MET A 57 -9.74 1.45 6.69
C MET A 57 -10.00 2.67 7.59
N LYS A 58 -9.51 2.67 8.84
CA LYS A 58 -9.48 3.88 9.70
C LYS A 58 -8.53 4.97 9.19
N PHE A 59 -7.55 4.61 8.36
CA PHE A 59 -6.49 5.50 7.88
C PHE A 59 -6.45 5.64 6.36
N MET A 60 -7.11 4.73 5.63
CA MET A 60 -7.13 4.64 4.17
C MET A 60 -8.56 4.43 3.68
N LEU A 61 -8.88 4.93 2.49
CA LEU A 61 -10.19 4.73 1.88
C LEU A 61 -10.28 3.32 1.29
N PRO A 62 -11.50 2.75 1.13
CA PRO A 62 -11.70 1.47 0.45
C PRO A 62 -11.06 1.46 -0.95
N SER A 63 -11.12 2.60 -1.65
CA SER A 63 -10.51 2.82 -2.95
C SER A 63 -9.00 2.97 -2.90
N ASP A 64 -8.31 2.88 -1.78
CA ASP A 64 -6.85 2.80 -1.75
C ASP A 64 -6.35 1.34 -1.74
N PHE A 65 -7.22 0.39 -1.41
CA PHE A 65 -6.86 -1.04 -1.34
C PHE A 65 -6.81 -1.67 -2.73
N LEU A 66 -5.79 -2.47 -2.96
CA LEU A 66 -5.51 -3.15 -4.22
C LEU A 66 -6.17 -4.53 -4.20
N ARG A 67 -6.92 -4.83 -5.25
CA ARG A 67 -7.57 -6.12 -5.46
C ARG A 67 -7.26 -6.60 -6.89
N PRO A 68 -6.37 -7.59 -7.08
CA PRO A 68 -5.54 -8.25 -6.06
C PRO A 68 -4.41 -7.34 -5.51
N PRO A 69 -3.74 -7.73 -4.40
CA PRO A 69 -2.46 -7.13 -3.99
C PRO A 69 -1.44 -7.13 -5.13
N ALA A 70 -0.55 -6.14 -5.14
CA ALA A 70 0.46 -5.99 -6.20
C ALA A 70 1.86 -6.34 -5.70
N SER A 71 2.52 -7.30 -6.34
CA SER A 71 3.91 -7.65 -6.00
C SER A 71 4.87 -6.49 -6.35
N ILE A 72 5.77 -6.18 -5.41
CA ILE A 72 6.80 -5.16 -5.57
C ILE A 72 8.16 -5.72 -5.14
N ASP A 73 9.22 -5.34 -5.84
CA ASP A 73 10.58 -5.75 -5.50
C ASP A 73 11.19 -4.88 -4.39
N GLY A 74 10.63 -3.68 -4.18
CA GLY A 74 11.07 -2.80 -3.10
C GLY A 74 10.22 -1.54 -2.96
N LEU A 75 10.36 -0.89 -1.81
CA LEU A 75 9.71 0.39 -1.50
C LEU A 75 10.47 1.58 -2.11
N THR A 76 10.40 1.70 -3.43
CA THR A 76 11.02 2.79 -4.19
C THR A 76 9.98 3.62 -4.94
N LEU A 77 10.31 4.87 -5.28
CA LEU A 77 9.40 5.72 -6.06
C LEU A 77 9.05 5.12 -7.43
N PRO A 78 10.03 4.63 -8.24
CA PRO A 78 9.70 4.01 -9.52
C PRO A 78 8.72 2.84 -9.42
N GLU A 79 8.88 1.99 -8.39
CA GLU A 79 7.97 0.87 -8.18
C GLU A 79 6.56 1.31 -7.78
N LEU A 80 6.44 2.28 -6.88
CA LEU A 80 5.14 2.81 -6.50
C LEU A 80 4.46 3.58 -7.64
N ASP A 81 5.23 4.29 -8.47
CA ASP A 81 4.73 4.95 -9.69
C ASP A 81 4.19 3.91 -10.69
N ARG A 82 4.93 2.82 -10.92
CA ARG A 82 4.50 1.69 -11.77
C ARG A 82 3.19 1.09 -11.31
N VAL A 83 3.08 0.74 -10.02
CA VAL A 83 1.87 0.16 -9.45
C VAL A 83 0.70 1.15 -9.51
N HIS A 84 0.94 2.42 -9.16
CA HIS A 84 -0.09 3.45 -9.21
C HIS A 84 -0.63 3.63 -10.63
N ALA A 85 0.25 3.73 -11.64
CA ALA A 85 -0.17 3.85 -13.04
C ALA A 85 -1.02 2.66 -13.50
N ALA A 86 -0.61 1.44 -13.17
CA ALA A 86 -1.35 0.22 -13.50
C ALA A 86 -2.74 0.19 -12.85
N VAL A 87 -2.86 0.67 -11.61
CA VAL A 87 -4.14 0.70 -10.89
C VAL A 87 -5.05 1.83 -11.39
N SER A 88 -4.49 3.00 -11.70
CA SER A 88 -5.24 4.13 -12.27
C SER A 88 -5.85 3.79 -13.63
N GLN A 89 -5.13 3.06 -14.48
CA GLN A 89 -5.65 2.62 -15.79
C GLN A 89 -6.81 1.63 -15.68
N ARG A 90 -6.89 0.87 -14.57
CA ARG A 90 -7.96 -0.11 -14.33
C ARG A 90 -9.23 0.50 -13.75
N ARG A 91 -9.19 1.76 -13.29
CA ARG A 91 -10.39 2.47 -12.83
C ARG A 91 -11.01 3.16 -14.02
N PRO A 92 -12.14 2.67 -14.56
CA PRO A 92 -12.85 3.44 -15.56
C PRO A 92 -13.20 4.80 -14.93
N SER A 93 -12.83 5.88 -15.60
CA SER A 93 -13.38 7.21 -15.31
C SER A 93 -14.89 7.10 -15.40
N ILE A 94 -15.57 7.02 -14.25
CA ILE A 94 -17.00 7.27 -14.20
C ILE A 94 -17.13 8.77 -14.45
N LYS A 95 -17.41 9.12 -15.71
CA LYS A 95 -17.92 10.45 -16.07
C LYS A 95 -19.34 10.60 -15.55
#